data_AF-A0A9D9L267-F1
#
_entry.id   AF-A0A9D9L267-F1
#
_cell.length_a   1.000
_cell.length_b   1.000
_cell.length_c   1.000
_cell.angle_alpha   90.00
_cell.angle_beta   90.00
_cell.angle_gamma   90.00
#
_symmetry.space_group_name_H-M   'P 1'
#
loop_
_entity.id
_entity.type
_entity.pdbx_description
1 polymer ?
#
loop_
_entity_poly.entity_id
_entity_poly.type
_entity_poly.pdbx_seq_one_letter_code
_entity_poly.pdbx_strand_id
1 'polypeptide(L)'
;MQLNELSVGSSAVVKTVGGNGALRQHFLDMGLIPGTNVTVVKLAPMGDPMELRIRGYELTLRLDDASQIEIEPVETPQNDENITEKKKHKYHPGLGEEGYHMCHASDHKNPLPSGTVLTYALVGNQNCGKTTLFNQLTGSNQHVGNFPGVTVDRKDGPIKGHDNTLVTDLPGIYSMSPYSSEEIVSRNFVLKDKPKAIINIVDATNIERNLYLTMQLLEM
;
A
#
# COMPACT_ATOMS: atom_id res chain seq x y z
N MET A 1 -27.69 -11.89 0.38
CA MET A 1 -27.16 -11.79 1.75
C MET A 1 -26.11 -10.71 1.74
N GLN A 2 -26.02 -9.90 2.77
CA GLN A 2 -24.98 -8.86 2.86
C GLN A 2 -23.73 -9.41 3.53
N LEU A 3 -22.57 -8.82 3.23
CA LEU A 3 -21.29 -9.28 3.77
C LEU A 3 -21.19 -9.19 5.30
N ASN A 4 -21.85 -8.20 5.91
CA ASN A 4 -21.92 -8.05 7.37
C ASN A 4 -22.71 -9.16 8.08
N GLU A 5 -23.54 -9.92 7.36
CA GLU A 5 -24.31 -11.04 7.89
C GLU A 5 -23.51 -12.35 7.85
N LEU A 6 -22.35 -12.37 7.18
CA LEU A 6 -21.55 -13.59 6.99
C LEU A 6 -20.88 -14.01 8.30
N SER A 7 -21.08 -15.26 8.69
CA SER A 7 -20.51 -15.79 9.92
C SER A 7 -18.99 -15.98 9.82
N VAL A 8 -18.31 -15.80 10.96
CA VAL A 8 -16.86 -16.01 11.07
C VAL A 8 -16.50 -17.43 10.64
N GLY A 9 -15.48 -17.56 9.79
CA GLY A 9 -15.02 -18.82 9.21
C GLY A 9 -15.74 -19.21 7.92
N SER A 10 -16.83 -18.54 7.55
CA SER A 10 -17.56 -18.82 6.31
C SER A 10 -16.98 -18.06 5.13
N SER A 11 -17.13 -18.64 3.94
CA SER A 11 -16.70 -18.05 2.68
C SER A 11 -17.90 -17.71 1.80
N ALA A 12 -17.77 -16.66 0.99
CA ALA A 12 -18.78 -16.24 0.05
C ALA A 12 -18.13 -15.62 -1.19
N VAL A 13 -18.89 -15.57 -2.28
CA VAL A 13 -18.51 -14.86 -3.51
C VAL A 13 -19.18 -13.50 -3.50
N VAL A 14 -18.42 -12.44 -3.78
CA VAL A 14 -18.97 -11.10 -3.99
C VAL A 14 -19.81 -11.09 -5.25
N LYS A 15 -21.10 -10.77 -5.13
CA LYS A 15 -22.02 -10.69 -6.27
C LYS A 15 -22.07 -9.28 -6.82
N THR A 16 -22.33 -8.31 -5.95
CA THR A 16 -22.37 -6.90 -6.31
C THR A 16 -21.68 -6.07 -5.23
N VAL A 17 -21.04 -5.00 -5.69
CA VAL A 17 -20.34 -4.04 -4.84
C VAL A 17 -21.16 -2.75 -4.90
N GLY A 18 -21.88 -2.46 -3.82
CA GLY A 18 -22.64 -1.23 -3.65
C GLY A 18 -21.76 -0.03 -3.31
N GLY A 19 -22.39 1.02 -2.80
CA GLY A 19 -21.75 2.33 -2.60
C GLY A 19 -21.79 3.23 -3.84
N ASN A 20 -21.75 4.54 -3.61
CA ASN A 20 -21.79 5.56 -4.66
C ASN A 20 -20.41 6.23 -4.82
N GLY A 21 -20.00 6.46 -6.07
CA GLY A 21 -18.80 7.23 -6.40
C GLY A 21 -17.52 6.68 -5.75
N ALA A 22 -16.91 7.48 -4.88
CA ALA A 22 -15.62 7.20 -4.26
C ALA A 22 -15.59 5.93 -3.39
N LEU A 23 -16.68 5.63 -2.68
CA LEU A 23 -16.76 4.44 -1.81
C LEU A 23 -16.67 3.15 -2.63
N ARG A 24 -17.42 3.08 -3.73
CA ARG A 24 -17.38 1.92 -4.63
C ARG A 24 -16.01 1.77 -5.27
N GLN A 25 -15.40 2.87 -5.71
CA GLN A 25 -14.04 2.83 -6.27
C GLN A 25 -13.05 2.29 -5.24
N HIS A 26 -13.15 2.72 -3.98
CA HIS A 26 -12.30 2.25 -2.90
C HIS A 26 -12.44 0.73 -2.66
N PHE A 27 -13.65 0.17 -2.71
CA PHE A 27 -13.84 -1.28 -2.65
C PHE A 27 -13.15 -2.01 -3.81
N LEU A 28 -13.30 -1.49 -5.03
CA LEU A 28 -12.65 -2.06 -6.21
C LEU A 28 -11.11 -1.99 -6.09
N ASP A 29 -10.59 -0.85 -5.64
CA ASP A 29 -9.16 -0.64 -5.38
C ASP A 29 -8.64 -1.61 -4.30
N MET A 30 -9.47 -1.95 -3.32
CA MET A 30 -9.18 -2.94 -2.27
C MET A 30 -9.39 -4.39 -2.73
N GLY A 31 -9.72 -4.65 -3.99
CA GLY A 31 -9.89 -5.99 -4.54
C GLY A 31 -11.26 -6.64 -4.27
N LEU A 32 -12.20 -5.90 -3.69
CA LEU A 32 -13.61 -6.32 -3.56
C LEU A 32 -14.30 -6.09 -4.90
N ILE A 33 -14.16 -7.04 -5.83
CA ILE A 33 -14.82 -7.01 -7.14
C ILE A 33 -15.80 -8.19 -7.28
N PRO A 34 -16.87 -8.06 -8.09
CA PRO A 34 -17.77 -9.17 -8.40
C PRO A 34 -17.01 -10.43 -8.86
N GLY A 35 -17.38 -11.58 -8.31
CA GLY A 35 -16.73 -12.87 -8.55
C GLY A 35 -15.56 -13.19 -7.61
N THR A 36 -15.19 -12.29 -6.69
CA THR A 36 -14.09 -12.54 -5.74
C THR A 36 -14.55 -13.36 -4.54
N ASN A 37 -13.77 -14.38 -4.18
CA ASN A 37 -13.96 -15.14 -2.95
C ASN A 37 -13.49 -14.32 -1.74
N VAL A 38 -14.35 -14.21 -0.74
CA VAL A 38 -14.09 -13.54 0.53
C VAL A 38 -14.39 -14.48 1.69
N THR A 39 -13.50 -14.53 2.68
CA THR A 39 -13.67 -15.35 3.88
C THR A 39 -13.63 -14.45 5.11
N VAL A 40 -14.57 -14.58 6.03
CA VAL A 40 -14.54 -13.82 7.30
C VAL A 40 -13.55 -14.49 8.25
N VAL A 41 -12.47 -13.79 8.60
CA VAL A 41 -11.44 -14.30 9.50
C VAL A 41 -11.89 -14.16 10.96
N LYS A 42 -12.35 -12.97 11.35
CA LYS A 42 -12.85 -12.67 12.70
C LYS A 42 -13.61 -11.35 12.73
N LEU A 43 -14.38 -11.14 13.79
CA LEU A 43 -14.98 -9.87 14.15
C LEU A 43 -14.20 -9.26 15.32
N ALA A 44 -14.10 -7.93 15.37
CA ALA A 44 -13.57 -7.25 16.54
C ALA A 44 -14.39 -7.61 17.80
N PRO A 45 -13.81 -7.54 19.02
CA PRO A 45 -14.50 -7.88 20.26
C PRO A 45 -15.81 -7.11 20.50
N MET A 46 -15.90 -5.90 19.94
CA MET A 46 -17.07 -5.02 20.04
C MET A 46 -17.99 -5.10 18.81
N GLY A 47 -17.74 -6.04 17.89
CA GLY A 47 -18.51 -6.25 16.67
C GLY A 47 -18.00 -5.49 15.44
N ASP A 48 -17.33 -4.35 15.60
CA ASP A 48 -16.80 -3.53 14.49
C ASP A 48 -15.33 -3.15 14.74
N PRO A 49 -14.42 -3.21 13.75
CA PRO A 49 -14.57 -3.70 12.37
C PRO A 49 -14.44 -5.22 12.20
N MET A 50 -14.80 -5.74 11.02
CA MET A 50 -14.63 -7.14 10.64
C MET A 50 -13.35 -7.35 9.83
N GLU A 51 -12.68 -8.48 10.01
CA GLU A 51 -11.51 -8.87 9.21
C GLU A 51 -11.88 -9.93 8.17
N LEU A 52 -11.51 -9.65 6.93
CA LEU A 52 -11.80 -10.44 5.74
C LEU A 52 -10.49 -10.94 5.13
N ARG A 53 -10.50 -12.15 4.57
CA ARG A 53 -9.43 -12.64 3.70
C ARG A 53 -9.91 -12.58 2.26
N ILE A 54 -9.14 -11.89 1.42
CA ILE A 54 -9.41 -11.66 0.01
C ILE A 54 -8.11 -11.93 -0.75
N ARG A 55 -8.13 -12.81 -1.77
CA ARG A 55 -6.97 -13.08 -2.64
C ARG A 55 -5.63 -13.25 -1.88
N GLY A 56 -5.67 -13.98 -0.76
CA GLY A 56 -4.48 -14.28 0.03
C GLY A 56 -4.01 -13.18 1.00
N TYR A 57 -4.72 -12.05 1.17
CA TYR A 57 -4.42 -11.05 2.20
C TYR A 57 -5.61 -10.74 3.11
N GLU A 58 -5.30 -10.19 4.27
CA GLU A 58 -6.29 -9.78 5.27
C GLU A 58 -6.61 -8.28 5.11
N LEU A 59 -7.90 -7.96 5.08
CA LEU A 59 -8.46 -6.63 4.96
C LEU A 59 -9.42 -6.39 6.13
N THR A 60 -9.26 -5.27 6.83
CA THR A 60 -10.20 -4.83 7.84
C THR A 60 -11.24 -3.90 7.21
N LEU A 61 -12.52 -4.23 7.37
CA LEU A 61 -13.65 -3.48 6.81
C LEU A 61 -14.65 -3.16 7.92
N ARG A 62 -15.16 -1.92 7.95
CA ARG A 62 -16.24 -1.57 8.89
C ARG A 62 -17.53 -2.29 8.53
N LEU A 63 -18.35 -2.59 9.53
CA LEU A 63 -19.64 -3.26 9.33
C LEU A 63 -20.59 -2.43 8.43
N ASP A 64 -20.57 -1.10 8.56
CA ASP A 64 -21.37 -0.21 7.73
C ASP A 64 -20.97 -0.31 6.25
N ASP A 65 -19.67 -0.39 5.96
CA ASP A 65 -19.14 -0.56 4.61
C ASP A 65 -19.46 -1.96 4.07
N ALA A 66 -19.33 -2.99 4.91
CA ALA A 66 -19.67 -4.38 4.57
C ALA A 66 -21.17 -4.54 4.25
N SER A 67 -22.05 -3.74 4.86
CA SER A 67 -23.50 -3.75 4.57
C SER A 67 -23.83 -3.35 3.12
N GLN A 68 -22.90 -2.72 2.41
CA GLN A 68 -23.06 -2.29 1.02
C GLN A 68 -22.66 -3.36 -0.01
N ILE A 69 -22.20 -4.53 0.44
CA ILE A 69 -21.66 -5.57 -0.45
C ILE A 69 -22.59 -6.79 -0.40
N GLU A 70 -23.16 -7.14 -1.56
CA GLU A 70 -23.97 -8.34 -1.70
C GLU A 70 -23.09 -9.55 -1.97
N ILE A 71 -23.36 -10.63 -1.26
CA ILE A 71 -22.63 -11.89 -1.35
C ILE A 71 -23.55 -13.09 -1.59
N GLU A 72 -22.94 -14.13 -2.15
CA GLU A 72 -23.51 -15.47 -2.28
C GLU A 72 -22.65 -16.46 -1.49
N PRO A 73 -23.16 -17.07 -0.41
CA PRO A 73 -22.38 -17.97 0.44
C PRO A 73 -21.98 -19.23 -0.32
N VAL A 74 -20.77 -19.75 -0.05
CA VAL A 74 -20.24 -20.96 -0.66
C VAL A 74 -19.89 -21.96 0.45
N GLU A 75 -20.39 -23.19 0.32
CA GLU A 75 -20.27 -24.23 1.36
C GLU A 75 -18.86 -24.82 1.51
N THR A 76 -17.93 -24.48 0.61
CA THR A 76 -16.55 -24.96 0.67
C THR A 76 -15.58 -23.81 0.88
N PRO A 77 -14.81 -23.81 1.98
CA PRO A 77 -13.55 -23.10 1.98
C PRO A 77 -12.67 -23.82 0.96
N GLN A 78 -12.41 -23.19 -0.19
CA GLN A 78 -11.25 -23.58 -0.96
C GLN A 78 -10.05 -23.22 -0.08
N ASN A 79 -9.53 -24.23 0.60
CA ASN A 79 -8.23 -24.17 1.22
C ASN A 79 -7.24 -23.88 0.09
N ASP A 80 -6.83 -22.61 -0.04
CA ASP A 80 -5.53 -22.32 -0.65
C ASP A 80 -4.49 -22.86 0.33
N GLU A 81 -4.23 -24.16 0.17
CA GLU A 81 -3.22 -24.88 0.92
C GLU A 81 -1.83 -24.30 0.59
N ASN A 82 -1.13 -23.94 1.66
CA ASN A 82 0.32 -24.00 1.83
C ASN A 82 1.20 -23.09 0.96
N ILE A 83 1.60 -21.94 1.54
CA ILE A 83 3.01 -21.50 1.44
C ILE A 83 3.47 -20.99 2.82
N THR A 84 3.74 -21.89 3.76
CA THR A 84 4.57 -21.58 4.94
C THR A 84 6.02 -21.98 4.67
N GLU A 85 6.61 -21.45 3.58
CA GLU A 85 8.06 -21.48 3.46
C GLU A 85 8.63 -20.36 4.33
N LYS A 86 9.32 -20.74 5.42
CA LYS A 86 10.18 -19.82 6.17
C LYS A 86 11.14 -19.16 5.18
N LYS A 87 10.88 -17.90 4.83
CA LYS A 87 11.74 -17.11 3.93
C LYS A 87 13.13 -17.00 4.56
N LYS A 88 14.05 -17.88 4.16
CA LYS A 88 15.48 -17.56 4.20
C LYS A 88 15.66 -16.31 3.37
N HIS A 89 16.43 -15.33 3.86
CA HIS A 89 16.84 -14.17 3.06
C HIS A 89 17.42 -14.68 1.73
N LYS A 90 16.63 -14.63 0.67
CA LYS A 90 17.12 -14.88 -0.69
C LYS A 90 17.70 -13.56 -1.15
N TYR A 91 18.99 -13.57 -1.46
CA TYR A 91 19.64 -12.44 -2.12
C TYR A 91 18.95 -12.21 -3.47
N HIS A 92 18.68 -10.96 -3.81
CA HIS A 92 18.06 -10.62 -5.10
C HIS A 92 18.99 -11.07 -6.24
N PRO A 93 18.46 -11.71 -7.30
CA PRO A 93 19.28 -12.32 -8.36
C PRO A 93 19.87 -11.30 -9.35
N GLY A 94 19.61 -10.00 -9.19
CA GLY A 94 20.15 -8.94 -10.07
C GLY A 94 19.66 -8.98 -11.53
N LEU A 95 18.71 -9.86 -11.87
CA LEU A 95 18.17 -9.99 -13.23
C LEU A 95 17.35 -8.75 -13.60
N GLY A 96 17.90 -7.94 -14.51
CA GLY A 96 17.38 -6.61 -14.88
C GLY A 96 18.18 -5.43 -14.28
N GLU A 97 19.11 -5.69 -13.37
CA GLU A 97 20.07 -4.70 -12.85
C GLU A 97 21.26 -4.47 -13.81
N GLU A 98 21.48 -5.39 -14.77
CA GLU A 98 22.55 -5.34 -15.78
C GLU A 98 22.44 -4.15 -16.76
N GLY A 99 21.39 -3.33 -16.67
CA GLY A 99 21.24 -2.08 -17.43
C GLY A 99 21.38 -0.79 -16.61
N TYR A 100 21.22 -0.83 -15.28
CA TYR A 100 21.23 0.38 -14.44
C TYR A 100 22.60 0.71 -13.86
N HIS A 101 23.56 -0.22 -13.96
CA HIS A 101 24.96 0.05 -13.60
C HIS A 101 25.75 0.78 -14.70
N MET A 102 25.13 1.13 -15.84
CA MET A 102 25.76 1.93 -16.91
C MET A 102 25.57 3.45 -16.76
N CYS A 103 25.26 3.95 -15.56
CA CYS A 103 25.41 5.37 -15.24
C CYS A 103 26.75 5.67 -14.57
N HIS A 104 27.79 4.87 -14.82
CA HIS A 104 29.16 5.31 -14.52
C HIS A 104 29.62 6.32 -15.58
N ALA A 105 29.44 7.60 -15.25
CA ALA A 105 30.45 8.64 -15.45
C ALA A 105 30.87 9.05 -16.88
N SER A 106 29.98 9.02 -17.88
CA SER A 106 30.31 9.60 -19.20
C SER A 106 29.13 10.24 -19.94
N ASP A 107 28.42 11.16 -19.27
CA ASP A 107 27.77 12.35 -19.86
C ASP A 107 26.90 13.08 -18.82
N HIS A 108 27.51 13.65 -17.77
CA HIS A 108 26.82 14.66 -16.95
C HIS A 108 26.69 15.97 -17.75
N LYS A 109 25.74 16.02 -18.69
CA LYS A 109 25.48 17.25 -19.47
C LYS A 109 24.82 18.37 -18.64
N ASN A 110 24.44 18.10 -17.39
CA ASN A 110 24.11 19.16 -16.42
C ASN A 110 24.18 18.60 -14.97
N PRO A 111 25.28 18.77 -14.22
CA PRO A 111 25.30 18.41 -12.80
C PRO A 111 24.29 19.28 -12.04
N LEU A 112 23.63 18.69 -11.03
CA LEU A 112 22.74 19.46 -10.16
C LEU A 112 23.55 20.56 -9.46
N PRO A 113 22.98 21.77 -9.27
CA PRO A 113 23.64 22.83 -8.52
C PRO A 113 24.08 22.34 -7.14
N SER A 114 25.28 22.69 -6.72
CA SER A 114 25.80 22.38 -5.38
C SER A 114 24.86 22.92 -4.30
N GLY A 115 24.38 22.04 -3.42
CA GLY A 115 23.40 22.38 -2.36
C GLY A 115 21.94 22.06 -2.69
N THR A 116 21.67 21.48 -3.87
CA THR A 116 20.31 21.00 -4.17
C THR A 116 19.97 19.79 -3.29
N VAL A 117 18.91 19.91 -2.48
CA VAL A 117 18.40 18.80 -1.69
C VAL A 117 17.57 17.87 -2.58
N LEU A 118 17.91 16.59 -2.60
CA LEU A 118 17.17 15.55 -3.31
C LEU A 118 16.03 15.04 -2.43
N THR A 119 14.80 15.24 -2.88
CA THR A 119 13.59 14.81 -2.16
C THR A 119 13.09 13.48 -2.69
N TYR A 120 12.81 12.55 -1.79
CA TYR A 120 12.31 11.21 -2.08
C TYR A 120 11.01 10.97 -1.33
N ALA A 121 10.03 10.36 -1.99
CA ALA A 121 8.81 9.89 -1.33
C ALA A 121 8.82 8.36 -1.23
N LEU A 122 8.67 7.81 -0.03
CA LEU A 122 8.38 6.40 0.15
C LEU A 122 6.88 6.19 0.06
N VAL A 123 6.46 5.42 -0.93
CA VAL A 123 5.07 5.04 -1.17
C VAL A 123 4.98 3.51 -1.13
N GLY A 124 3.84 2.99 -0.71
CA GLY A 124 3.56 1.57 -0.78
C GLY A 124 2.29 1.24 -0.02
N ASN A 125 1.82 0.02 -0.20
CA ASN A 125 0.65 -0.48 0.51
C ASN A 125 0.91 -0.60 2.02
N GLN A 126 -0.16 -0.65 2.81
CA GLN A 126 -0.03 -0.94 4.23
C GLN A 126 0.66 -2.31 4.42
N ASN A 127 1.50 -2.40 5.45
CA ASN A 127 2.23 -3.61 5.83
C ASN A 127 3.23 -4.16 4.78
N CYS A 128 3.61 -3.40 3.74
CA CYS A 128 4.62 -3.83 2.76
C CYS A 128 6.09 -3.74 3.24
N GLY A 129 6.33 -3.33 4.49
CA GLY A 129 7.68 -3.12 5.04
C GLY A 129 8.24 -1.71 4.85
N LYS A 130 7.42 -0.74 4.43
CA LYS A 130 7.84 0.66 4.21
C LYS A 130 8.54 1.31 5.41
N THR A 131 7.94 1.25 6.60
CA THR A 131 8.53 1.81 7.82
C THR A 131 9.87 1.14 8.16
N THR A 132 10.02 -0.15 7.85
CA THR A 132 11.28 -0.89 8.06
C THR A 132 12.38 -0.35 7.14
N LEU A 133 12.08 -0.13 5.86
CA LEU A 133 13.03 0.45 4.91
C LEU A 133 13.38 1.89 5.30
N PHE A 134 12.39 2.70 5.67
CA PHE A 134 12.61 4.08 6.13
C PHE A 134 13.60 4.13 7.30
N ASN A 135 13.37 3.32 8.34
CA ASN A 135 14.26 3.26 9.51
C ASN A 135 15.68 2.80 9.15
N GLN A 136 15.83 1.90 8.16
CA GLN A 136 17.15 1.49 7.68
C GLN A 136 17.88 2.64 6.98
N LEU A 137 17.17 3.40 6.13
CA LEU A 137 17.71 4.53 5.38
C LEU A 137 18.08 5.72 6.28
N THR A 138 17.21 6.13 7.21
CA THR A 138 17.36 7.37 8.00
C THR A 138 17.96 7.14 9.39
N GLY A 139 17.71 5.97 10.00
CA GLY A 139 18.15 5.65 11.36
C GLY A 139 17.57 6.57 12.42
N SER A 140 18.45 7.16 13.23
CA SER A 140 18.06 8.00 14.37
C SER A 140 17.70 9.44 13.98
N ASN A 141 18.08 9.88 12.77
CA ASN A 141 17.91 11.28 12.32
C ASN A 141 16.54 11.51 11.68
N GLN A 142 15.49 10.90 12.21
CA GLN A 142 14.12 11.05 11.73
C GLN A 142 13.37 12.10 12.56
N HIS A 143 12.60 12.94 11.88
CA HIS A 143 11.68 13.89 12.47
C HIS A 143 10.25 13.39 12.26
N VAL A 144 9.45 13.36 13.32
CA VAL A 144 8.04 12.98 13.28
C VAL A 144 7.20 14.22 13.58
N GLY A 145 6.30 14.55 12.66
CA GLY A 145 5.32 15.62 12.79
C GLY A 145 4.00 15.22 12.17
N ASN A 146 3.16 16.19 11.81
CA ASN A 146 1.90 15.96 11.11
C ASN A 146 1.91 16.63 9.73
N PHE A 147 1.17 16.07 8.78
CA PHE A 147 0.91 16.78 7.53
C PHE A 147 0.04 18.03 7.78
N PRO A 148 0.25 19.12 7.01
CA PRO A 148 -0.50 20.36 7.22
C PRO A 148 -2.02 20.15 7.13
N GLY A 149 -2.74 20.59 8.17
CA GLY A 149 -4.21 20.59 8.20
C GLY A 149 -4.87 19.23 8.45
N VAL A 150 -4.11 18.20 8.82
CA VAL A 150 -4.61 16.86 9.13
C VAL A 150 -3.89 16.25 10.34
N THR A 151 -4.49 15.22 10.94
CA THR A 151 -3.90 14.46 12.07
C THR A 151 -3.09 13.25 11.58
N VAL A 152 -2.63 13.27 10.33
CA VAL A 152 -1.87 12.17 9.73
C VAL A 152 -0.40 12.40 10.00
N ASP A 153 0.26 11.40 10.59
CA ASP A 153 1.68 11.43 10.91
C ASP A 153 2.53 11.59 9.64
N ARG A 154 3.55 12.44 9.74
CA ARG A 154 4.58 12.69 8.72
C ARG A 154 5.95 12.35 9.29
N LYS A 155 6.69 11.45 8.65
CA LYS A 155 8.08 11.13 9.04
C LYS A 155 9.02 11.56 7.94
N ASP A 156 9.98 12.42 8.29
CA ASP A 156 11.00 12.93 7.39
C ASP A 156 12.38 12.59 7.93
N GLY A 157 13.35 12.32 7.06
CA GLY A 157 14.74 12.18 7.49
C GLY A 157 15.72 12.13 6.32
N PRO A 158 16.96 12.59 6.49
CA PRO A 158 18.01 12.41 5.50
C PRO A 158 18.47 10.95 5.46
N ILE A 159 18.96 10.51 4.29
CA ILE A 159 19.60 9.21 4.15
C ILE A 159 20.96 9.25 4.87
N LYS A 160 21.27 8.22 5.66
CA LYS A 160 22.57 8.09 6.34
C LYS A 160 23.72 8.23 5.34
N GLY A 161 24.67 9.11 5.67
CA GLY A 161 25.84 9.39 4.82
C GLY A 161 25.55 10.29 3.61
N HIS A 162 24.32 10.80 3.47
CA HIS A 162 23.92 11.68 2.37
C HIS A 162 23.09 12.86 2.87
N ASP A 163 23.75 13.88 3.41
CA ASP A 163 23.09 15.02 4.08
C ASP A 163 22.23 15.90 3.14
N ASN A 164 22.50 15.87 1.83
CA ASN A 164 21.72 16.60 0.81
C ASN A 164 20.50 15.80 0.31
N THR A 165 19.92 14.93 1.16
CA THR A 165 18.75 14.14 0.82
C THR A 165 17.66 14.32 1.86
N LEU A 166 16.41 14.26 1.44
CA LEU A 166 15.25 14.26 2.31
C LEU A 166 14.30 13.16 1.87
N VAL A 167 14.08 12.20 2.75
CA VAL A 167 13.17 11.09 2.54
C VAL A 167 11.93 11.34 3.37
N THR A 168 10.76 11.35 2.73
CA THR A 168 9.46 11.46 3.39
C THR A 168 8.76 10.12 3.33
N ASP A 169 8.37 9.59 4.49
CA ASP A 169 7.52 8.41 4.62
C ASP A 169 6.05 8.82 4.45
N LEU A 170 5.41 8.36 3.37
CA LEU A 170 3.97 8.59 3.18
C LEU A 170 3.16 7.49 3.88
N PRO A 171 1.92 7.77 4.32
CA PRO A 171 1.01 6.75 4.81
C PRO A 171 0.87 5.55 3.86
N GLY A 172 0.59 4.37 4.41
CA GLY A 172 0.42 3.17 3.61
C GLY A 172 -0.94 3.19 2.92
N ILE A 173 -0.97 3.42 1.60
CA ILE A 173 -2.20 3.63 0.83
C ILE A 173 -2.46 2.48 -0.15
N TYR A 174 -3.72 2.22 -0.48
CA TYR A 174 -4.07 1.19 -1.47
C TYR A 174 -4.26 1.78 -2.87
N SER A 175 -4.71 3.03 -2.94
CA SER A 175 -4.82 3.76 -4.17
C SER A 175 -4.58 5.26 -3.97
N MET A 176 -4.41 5.96 -5.09
CA MET A 176 -4.36 7.42 -5.15
C MET A 176 -5.77 8.05 -5.18
N SER A 177 -6.82 7.27 -4.91
CA SER A 177 -8.20 7.74 -4.79
C SER A 177 -8.37 8.55 -3.50
N PRO A 178 -9.17 9.64 -3.47
CA PRO A 178 -9.30 10.49 -2.29
C PRO A 178 -10.36 9.97 -1.31
N TYR A 179 -10.24 8.73 -0.83
CA TYR A 179 -11.24 8.14 0.06
C TYR A 179 -10.90 8.36 1.54
N SER A 180 -9.65 8.08 1.94
CA SER A 180 -9.17 8.33 3.30
C SER A 180 -8.32 9.60 3.41
N SER A 181 -8.20 10.16 4.62
CA SER A 181 -7.30 11.28 4.87
C SER A 181 -5.84 10.92 4.53
N GLU A 182 -5.44 9.67 4.75
CA GLU A 182 -4.11 9.14 4.41
C GLU A 182 -3.86 9.12 2.90
N GLU A 183 -4.85 8.70 2.11
CA GLU A 183 -4.78 8.69 0.65
C GLU A 183 -4.77 10.11 0.07
N ILE A 184 -5.62 11.00 0.60
CA ILE A 184 -5.66 12.41 0.20
C ILE A 184 -4.31 13.08 0.46
N VAL A 185 -3.70 12.82 1.62
CA VAL A 185 -2.39 13.37 2.00
C VAL A 185 -1.30 12.87 1.08
N SER A 186 -1.21 11.55 0.87
CA SER A 186 -0.20 10.92 0.02
C SER A 186 -0.31 11.41 -1.41
N ARG A 187 -1.53 11.48 -1.96
CA ARG A 187 -1.79 12.01 -3.28
C ARG A 187 -1.39 13.47 -3.42
N ASN A 188 -1.79 14.32 -2.48
CA ASN A 188 -1.47 15.75 -2.51
C ASN A 188 0.03 15.98 -2.40
N PHE A 189 0.73 15.19 -1.58
CA PHE A 189 2.17 15.28 -1.46
C PHE A 189 2.86 15.01 -2.80
N VAL A 190 2.51 13.89 -3.47
CA VAL A 190 3.10 13.55 -4.76
C VAL A 190 2.80 14.61 -5.83
N LEU A 191 1.56 15.13 -5.89
CA LEU A 191 1.15 16.11 -6.90
C LEU A 191 1.67 17.53 -6.65
N LYS A 192 1.71 17.99 -5.40
CA LYS A 192 2.05 19.38 -5.04
C LYS A 192 3.52 19.54 -4.71
N ASP A 193 4.07 18.67 -3.87
CA ASP A 193 5.45 18.78 -3.39
C ASP A 193 6.44 18.23 -4.44
N LYS A 194 5.96 17.40 -5.38
CA LYS A 194 6.70 16.89 -6.54
C LYS A 194 8.10 16.40 -6.17
N PRO A 195 8.20 15.31 -5.39
CA PRO A 195 9.47 14.73 -5.02
C PRO A 195 10.30 14.40 -6.27
N LYS A 196 11.63 14.48 -6.15
CA LYS A 196 12.55 14.17 -7.26
C LYS A 196 12.48 12.71 -7.69
N ALA A 197 12.17 11.81 -6.75
CA ALA A 197 11.94 10.41 -7.04
C ALA A 197 10.92 9.82 -6.06
N ILE A 198 10.20 8.79 -6.53
CA ILE A 198 9.28 7.99 -5.72
C ILE A 198 9.90 6.61 -5.56
N ILE A 199 10.01 6.15 -4.32
CA ILE A 199 10.44 4.80 -3.97
C ILE A 199 9.16 4.02 -3.63
N ASN A 200 8.67 3.25 -4.59
CA ASN A 200 7.49 2.41 -4.41
C ASN A 200 7.89 1.03 -3.86
N ILE A 201 7.35 0.69 -2.69
CA ILE A 201 7.65 -0.56 -1.98
C ILE A 201 6.52 -1.55 -2.20
N VAL A 202 6.88 -2.67 -2.82
CA VAL A 202 5.95 -3.72 -3.26
C VAL A 202 6.24 -4.99 -2.47
N ASP A 203 5.23 -5.53 -1.80
CA ASP A 203 5.35 -6.85 -1.18
C ASP A 203 5.23 -7.96 -2.24
N ALA A 204 6.31 -8.73 -2.39
CA ALA A 204 6.38 -9.87 -3.30
C ALA A 204 5.41 -11.02 -2.96
N THR A 205 4.90 -11.12 -1.72
CA THR A 205 3.88 -12.13 -1.39
C THR A 205 2.52 -11.85 -1.99
N ASN A 206 2.23 -10.57 -2.27
CA ASN A 206 0.92 -10.10 -2.70
C ASN A 206 1.07 -9.09 -3.85
N ILE A 207 1.75 -9.53 -4.89
CA ILE A 207 2.17 -8.66 -5.99
C ILE A 207 0.98 -8.06 -6.76
N GLU A 208 -0.09 -8.84 -6.98
CA GLU A 208 -1.26 -8.39 -7.75
C GLU A 208 -1.86 -7.12 -7.13
N ARG A 209 -2.06 -7.13 -5.81
CA ARG A 209 -2.58 -5.98 -5.06
C ARG A 209 -1.63 -4.79 -5.11
N ASN A 210 -0.33 -5.02 -4.95
CA ASN A 210 0.66 -3.94 -4.87
C ASN A 210 0.91 -3.27 -6.23
N LEU A 211 0.77 -4.01 -7.33
CA LEU A 211 0.93 -3.47 -8.67
C LEU A 211 -0.19 -2.52 -9.08
N TYR A 212 -1.36 -2.57 -8.42
CA TYR A 212 -2.43 -1.60 -8.67
C TYR A 212 -1.99 -0.16 -8.34
N LEU A 213 -1.46 0.06 -7.13
CA LEU A 213 -0.90 1.36 -6.73
C LEU A 213 0.27 1.76 -7.64
N THR A 214 1.10 0.79 -8.01
CA THR A 214 2.25 1.00 -8.90
C THR A 214 1.82 1.58 -10.25
N MET A 215 0.76 1.02 -10.84
CA MET A 215 0.22 1.50 -12.11
C MET A 215 -0.29 2.94 -11.99
N GLN A 216 -1.01 3.27 -10.91
CA GLN A 216 -1.48 4.62 -10.67
C GLN A 216 -0.35 5.64 -10.51
N LEU A 217 0.76 5.26 -9.86
CA LEU A 217 1.94 6.12 -9.71
C LEU A 217 2.66 6.36 -11.04
N LEU A 218 2.63 5.40 -11.97
CA LEU A 218 3.25 5.52 -13.29
C LEU A 218 2.44 6.40 -14.25
N GLU A 219 1.13 6.52 -14.05
CA GLU A 219 0.26 7.38 -14.86
C GLU A 219 0.31 8.87 -14.48
N MET A 220 1.02 9.23 -13.39
CA MET A 220 1.17 10.60 -12.91
C MET A 220 2.29 11.38 -13.59
#